data_AF-A0A3M6T9K9-F1
#
_entry.id   AF-A0A3M6T9K9-F1
#
_cell.length_a   1.000
_cell.length_b   1.000
_cell.length_c   1.000
_cell.angle_alpha   90.00
_cell.angle_beta   90.00
_cell.angle_gamma   90.00
#
_symmetry.space_group_name_H-M   'P 1'
#
loop_
_entity.id
_entity.type
_entity.pdbx_description
1 polymer ?
#
loop_
_entity_poly.entity_id
_entity_poly.type
_entity_poly.pdbx_seq_one_letter_code
_entity_poly.pdbx_strand_id
1 'polypeptide(L)'
;MSHLSIASTPLQRDHARRVAYFLLYTPSLLSLAALTRDRFIAIKEPLNYRTEMNQKQAAMVSQVIWVVSSDGYLKYSFVFVNTAVVTTLIALCVTNAKVSKLFKCRVQNCGALHEGGNNANNMAKIRAIEWQKRFTKTFLIMLALYVCCFLPILILVYVFSFCVYVISFCINCTYAFIHLARDINSNLIKANSSVNPFVFTWRLERFRKAFVKILSCKRLIQRETMPSTAV
;
A
#
# COMPACT_ATOMS: atom_id res chain seq x y z
N MET A 1 7.79 -45.98 -15.53
CA MET A 1 7.30 -44.58 -15.45
C MET A 1 5.96 -44.57 -14.71
N SER A 2 6.02 -44.56 -13.38
CA SER A 2 4.84 -44.39 -12.52
C SER A 2 4.68 -42.89 -12.22
N HIS A 3 3.76 -42.24 -12.92
CA HIS A 3 3.33 -40.88 -12.58
C HIS A 3 2.64 -40.91 -11.20
N LEU A 4 3.39 -40.54 -10.17
CA LEU A 4 2.88 -40.29 -8.83
C LEU A 4 2.07 -38.99 -8.89
N SER A 5 0.76 -39.08 -9.16
CA SER A 5 -0.16 -37.98 -8.89
C SER A 5 -0.20 -37.76 -7.38
N ILE A 6 0.55 -36.77 -6.91
CA ILE A 6 0.46 -36.27 -5.54
C ILE A 6 -0.92 -35.62 -5.40
N ALA A 7 -1.93 -36.43 -5.08
CA ALA A 7 -3.25 -35.93 -4.69
C ALA A 7 -3.09 -35.23 -3.33
N SER A 8 -2.90 -33.91 -3.36
CA SER A 8 -2.84 -33.08 -2.16
C SER A 8 -4.10 -33.30 -1.32
N THR A 9 -3.96 -33.69 -0.05
CA THR A 9 -5.11 -33.90 0.83
C THR A 9 -5.87 -32.58 1.06
N PRO A 10 -7.20 -32.61 1.35
CA PRO A 10 -8.00 -31.40 1.57
C PRO A 10 -7.40 -30.48 2.63
N LEU A 11 -6.82 -31.07 3.68
CA LEU A 11 -6.12 -30.38 4.76
C LEU A 11 -4.89 -29.61 4.25
N GLN A 12 -4.03 -30.23 3.44
CA GLN A 12 -2.86 -29.57 2.84
C GLN A 12 -3.26 -28.38 1.96
N ARG A 13 -4.36 -28.51 1.20
CA ARG A 13 -4.86 -27.44 0.34
C ARG A 13 -5.34 -26.23 1.15
N ASP A 14 -6.00 -26.45 2.28
CA ASP A 14 -6.48 -25.37 3.15
C ASP A 14 -5.37 -24.71 3.96
N HIS A 15 -4.32 -25.46 4.34
CA HIS A 15 -3.10 -24.87 4.89
C HIS A 15 -2.37 -24.02 3.85
N ALA A 16 -2.13 -24.55 2.64
CA ALA A 16 -1.48 -23.83 1.56
C ALA A 16 -2.22 -22.54 1.19
N ARG A 17 -3.56 -22.58 1.14
CA ARG A 17 -4.39 -21.38 0.95
C ARG A 17 -4.16 -20.34 2.05
N ARG A 18 -4.22 -20.74 3.32
CA ARG A 18 -4.02 -19.84 4.47
C ARG A 18 -2.62 -19.22 4.50
N VAL A 19 -1.59 -20.02 4.21
CA VAL A 19 -0.20 -19.56 4.07
C VAL A 19 -0.07 -18.55 2.94
N ALA A 20 -0.61 -18.87 1.75
CA ALA A 20 -0.55 -17.99 0.59
C ALA A 20 -1.26 -16.65 0.83
N TYR A 21 -2.45 -16.67 1.46
CA TYR A 21 -3.14 -15.44 1.85
C TYR A 21 -2.28 -14.58 2.78
N PHE A 22 -1.63 -15.20 3.76
CA PHE A 22 -0.79 -14.48 4.72
C PHE A 22 0.47 -13.88 4.09
N LEU A 23 1.17 -14.67 3.27
CA LEU A 23 2.40 -14.26 2.59
C LEU A 23 2.16 -13.16 1.55
N LEU A 24 0.94 -13.01 1.06
CA LEU A 24 0.56 -11.90 0.17
C LEU A 24 0.05 -10.68 0.94
N TYR A 25 -0.63 -10.90 2.06
CA TYR A 25 -1.29 -9.87 2.86
C TYR A 25 -0.30 -8.99 3.64
N THR A 26 0.56 -9.60 4.46
CA THR A 26 1.41 -8.86 5.40
C THR A 26 2.47 -8.02 4.69
N PRO A 27 3.18 -8.53 3.66
CA PRO A 27 4.12 -7.72 2.89
C PRO A 27 3.45 -6.54 2.19
N SER A 28 2.22 -6.70 1.69
CA SER A 28 1.48 -5.60 1.05
C SER A 28 1.14 -4.49 2.05
N LEU A 29 0.74 -4.83 3.28
CA LEU A 29 0.46 -3.85 4.34
C LEU A 29 1.71 -3.06 4.73
N LEU A 30 2.80 -3.79 5.00
CA LEU A 30 4.07 -3.19 5.39
C LEU A 30 4.67 -2.34 4.26
N SER A 31 4.48 -2.75 3.01
CA SER A 31 4.89 -1.98 1.83
C SER A 31 4.12 -0.66 1.71
N LEU A 32 2.84 -0.62 2.07
CA LEU A 32 2.06 0.62 2.08
C LEU A 32 2.54 1.61 3.16
N ALA A 33 2.89 1.10 4.34
CA ALA A 33 3.47 1.91 5.40
C ALA A 33 4.88 2.42 5.02
N ALA A 34 5.72 1.55 4.44
CA ALA A 34 7.04 1.92 3.95
C ALA A 34 6.97 2.98 2.85
N LEU A 35 6.05 2.84 1.90
CA LEU A 35 5.79 3.83 0.86
C LEU A 35 5.35 5.17 1.46
N THR A 36 4.44 5.16 2.42
CA THR A 36 3.95 6.41 3.04
C THR A 36 5.08 7.13 3.78
N ARG A 37 5.97 6.37 4.42
CA ARG A 37 7.20 6.89 5.03
C ARG A 37 8.19 7.43 3.99
N ASP A 38 8.48 6.70 2.93
CA ASP A 38 9.36 7.14 1.83
C ASP A 38 8.89 8.48 1.27
N ARG A 39 7.59 8.58 1.03
CA ARG A 39 6.98 9.80 0.49
C ARG A 39 6.97 10.96 1.46
N PHE A 40 6.85 10.68 2.76
CA PHE A 40 7.03 11.70 3.79
C PHE A 40 8.42 12.31 3.75
N ILE A 41 9.45 11.47 3.59
CA ILE A 41 10.85 11.92 3.48
C ILE A 41 11.00 12.79 2.22
N ALA A 42 10.43 12.37 1.09
CA ALA A 42 10.42 13.14 -0.15
C ALA A 42 9.75 14.53 -0.03
N ILE A 43 8.72 14.64 0.82
CA ILE A 43 7.97 15.88 1.09
C ILE A 43 8.74 16.81 2.03
N LYS A 44 9.39 16.24 3.05
CA LYS A 44 10.12 16.99 4.07
C LYS A 44 11.39 17.60 3.47
N GLU A 45 12.16 16.81 2.73
CA GLU A 45 13.51 17.12 2.26
C GLU A 45 13.69 16.81 0.76
N PRO A 46 13.13 17.65 -0.14
CA PRO A 46 13.14 17.36 -1.58
C PRO A 46 14.53 17.38 -2.22
N LEU A 47 15.50 18.06 -1.62
CA LEU A 47 16.88 18.16 -2.13
C LEU A 47 17.71 16.93 -1.78
N ASN A 48 17.72 16.48 -0.52
CA ASN A 48 18.43 15.26 -0.10
C ASN A 48 17.75 13.97 -0.60
N TYR A 49 16.42 13.97 -0.76
CA TYR A 49 15.71 12.80 -1.30
C TYR A 49 16.22 12.40 -2.70
N ARG A 50 16.63 13.36 -3.53
CA ARG A 50 17.09 13.09 -4.90
C ARG A 50 18.51 12.52 -4.95
N THR A 51 19.33 12.79 -3.94
CA THR A 51 20.72 12.33 -3.82
C THR A 51 20.87 11.04 -3.02
N GLU A 52 19.95 10.75 -2.09
CA GLU A 52 20.08 9.63 -1.15
C GLU A 52 19.25 8.38 -1.49
N MET A 53 18.27 8.48 -2.39
CA MET A 53 17.35 7.37 -2.67
C MET A 53 18.03 6.27 -3.49
N ASN A 54 18.67 5.35 -2.77
CA ASN A 54 19.48 4.27 -3.31
C ASN A 54 18.58 3.03 -3.53
N GLN A 55 18.60 2.46 -4.74
CA GLN A 55 17.88 1.20 -5.05
C GLN A 55 18.20 0.08 -4.04
N LYS A 56 19.39 0.12 -3.43
CA LYS A 56 19.83 -0.78 -2.36
C LYS A 56 18.99 -0.64 -1.08
N GLN A 57 18.61 0.57 -0.69
CA GLN A 57 17.76 0.80 0.50
C GLN A 57 16.34 0.27 0.29
N ALA A 58 15.78 0.47 -0.92
CA ALA A 58 14.47 -0.08 -1.27
C ALA A 58 14.49 -1.61 -1.27
N ALA A 59 15.52 -2.22 -1.85
CA ALA A 59 15.70 -3.68 -1.84
C ALA A 59 15.84 -4.23 -0.42
N MET A 60 16.62 -3.57 0.44
CA MET A 60 16.79 -3.95 1.85
C MET A 60 15.46 -3.86 2.61
N VAL A 61 14.70 -2.77 2.45
CA VAL A 61 13.38 -2.62 3.09
C VAL A 61 12.42 -3.72 2.62
N SER A 62 12.39 -4.04 1.32
CA SER A 62 11.57 -5.13 0.81
C SER A 62 11.98 -6.49 1.41
N GLN A 63 13.27 -6.80 1.47
CA GLN A 63 13.77 -8.04 2.07
C GLN A 63 13.39 -8.16 3.54
N VAL A 64 13.55 -7.09 4.32
CA VAL A 64 13.14 -7.06 5.73
C VAL A 64 11.63 -7.31 5.87
N ILE A 65 10.81 -6.69 5.01
CA ILE A 65 9.35 -6.90 5.00
C ILE A 65 9.01 -8.38 4.78
N TRP A 66 9.66 -9.05 3.83
CA TRP A 66 9.42 -10.47 3.54
C TRP A 66 9.85 -11.41 4.68
N VAL A 67 11.01 -11.14 5.29
CA VAL A 67 11.54 -11.93 6.41
C VAL A 67 10.63 -11.80 7.64
N VAL A 68 10.29 -10.57 8.02
CA VAL A 68 9.41 -10.29 9.16
C VAL A 68 8.02 -10.89 8.95
N SER A 69 7.49 -10.83 7.72
CA SER A 69 6.21 -11.45 7.39
C SER A 69 6.25 -12.97 7.49
N SER A 70 7.34 -13.61 7.06
CA SER A 70 7.44 -15.08 7.05
C SER A 70 7.62 -15.64 8.46
N ASP A 71 8.47 -15.03 9.29
CA ASP A 71 8.69 -15.47 10.68
C ASP A 71 7.46 -15.23 11.57
N GLY A 72 6.77 -14.09 11.38
CA GLY A 72 5.56 -13.75 12.13
C GLY A 72 4.40 -14.74 11.91
N TYR A 73 4.29 -15.32 10.71
CA TYR A 73 3.30 -16.35 10.40
C TYR A 73 3.48 -17.61 11.26
N LEU A 74 4.73 -18.07 11.38
CA LEU A 74 5.06 -19.37 11.95
C LEU A 74 4.84 -19.43 13.47
N LYS A 75 4.88 -18.29 14.17
CA LYS A 75 4.77 -18.25 15.63
C LYS A 75 3.40 -17.81 16.12
N TYR A 76 2.83 -16.73 15.57
CA TYR A 76 1.57 -16.15 16.06
C TYR A 76 0.74 -15.48 14.95
N SER A 77 0.40 -16.23 13.89
CA SER A 77 -0.30 -15.71 12.70
C SER A 77 -1.47 -14.76 13.01
N PHE A 78 -2.35 -15.07 13.97
CA PHE A 78 -3.51 -14.23 14.26
C PHE A 78 -3.13 -12.92 14.96
N VAL A 79 -2.31 -12.98 16.02
CA VAL A 79 -1.89 -11.79 16.76
C VAL A 79 -1.04 -10.89 15.86
N PHE A 80 -0.11 -11.48 15.11
CA PHE A 80 0.78 -10.76 14.23
C PHE A 80 0.05 -9.98 13.13
N VAL A 81 -0.98 -10.56 12.50
CA VAL A 81 -1.80 -9.85 11.50
C VAL A 81 -2.52 -8.66 12.11
N ASN A 82 -3.18 -8.84 13.25
CA ASN A 82 -3.90 -7.75 13.88
C ASN A 82 -2.94 -6.65 14.36
N THR A 83 -1.79 -7.02 14.93
CA THR A 83 -0.73 -6.06 15.28
C THR A 83 -0.18 -5.35 14.05
N ALA A 84 0.03 -6.04 12.93
CA ALA A 84 0.48 -5.42 11.68
C ALA A 84 -0.55 -4.41 11.16
N VAL A 85 -1.84 -4.72 11.23
CA VAL A 85 -2.91 -3.78 10.82
C VAL A 85 -2.93 -2.55 11.72
N VAL A 86 -2.91 -2.73 13.04
CA VAL A 86 -2.91 -1.62 14.00
C VAL A 86 -1.66 -0.75 13.85
N THR A 87 -0.48 -1.36 13.75
CA THR A 87 0.79 -0.63 13.61
C THR A 87 0.85 0.15 12.29
N THR A 88 0.39 -0.43 11.18
CA THR A 88 0.33 0.27 9.89
C THR A 88 -0.71 1.39 9.90
N LEU A 89 -1.87 1.22 10.54
CA LEU A 89 -2.84 2.30 10.74
C LEU A 89 -2.24 3.46 11.53
N ILE A 90 -1.59 3.18 12.67
CA ILE A 90 -0.92 4.20 13.49
C ILE A 90 0.15 4.92 12.67
N ALA A 91 0.99 4.18 11.95
CA ALA A 91 2.05 4.75 11.11
C ALA A 91 1.47 5.68 10.02
N LEU A 92 0.39 5.29 9.35
CA LEU A 92 -0.30 6.11 8.36
C LEU A 92 -0.89 7.37 9.01
N CYS A 93 -1.57 7.25 10.15
CA CYS A 93 -2.15 8.39 10.88
C CYS A 93 -1.08 9.39 11.33
N VAL A 94 -0.02 8.91 12.00
CA VAL A 94 1.08 9.75 12.48
C VAL A 94 1.76 10.47 11.32
N THR A 95 2.03 9.77 10.22
CA THR A 95 2.68 10.37 9.05
C THR A 95 1.79 11.43 8.42
N ASN A 96 0.51 11.14 8.20
CA ASN A 96 -0.46 12.09 7.66
C ASN A 96 -0.66 13.32 8.56
N ALA A 97 -0.69 13.14 9.88
CA ALA A 97 -0.79 14.24 10.84
C ALA A 97 0.45 15.13 10.81
N LYS A 98 1.65 14.53 10.74
CA LYS A 98 2.92 15.28 10.61
C LYS A 98 2.98 16.05 9.29
N VAL A 99 2.59 15.44 8.17
CA VAL A 99 2.50 16.11 6.85
C VAL A 99 1.54 17.29 6.92
N SER A 100 0.35 17.10 7.50
CA SER A 100 -0.67 18.14 7.59
C SER A 100 -0.23 19.32 8.47
N LYS A 101 0.45 19.04 9.60
CA LYS A 101 1.06 20.08 10.45
C LYS A 101 2.18 20.83 9.74
N LEU A 102 3.09 20.11 9.09
CA LEU A 102 4.19 20.70 8.30
C LEU A 102 3.65 21.59 7.17
N PHE A 103 2.59 21.13 6.49
CA PHE A 103 1.93 21.90 5.45
C PHE A 103 1.31 23.21 5.99
N LYS A 104 0.55 23.14 7.10
CA LYS A 104 -0.04 24.33 7.73
C LYS A 104 1.02 25.35 8.14
N CYS A 105 2.11 24.89 8.77
CA CYS A 105 3.23 25.76 9.17
C CYS A 105 3.88 26.44 7.95
N ARG A 106 4.12 25.69 6.85
CA ARG A 106 4.68 26.23 5.60
C ARG A 106 3.76 27.26 4.94
N VAL A 107 2.44 27.04 4.95
CA VAL A 107 1.45 27.97 4.38
C VAL A 107 1.39 29.28 5.19
N GLN A 108 1.36 29.19 6.51
CA GLN A 108 1.32 30.37 7.39
C GLN A 108 2.59 31.22 7.24
N ASN A 109 3.76 30.59 7.21
CA ASN A 109 5.02 31.28 6.98
C ASN A 109 5.09 31.91 5.57
N CYS A 110 4.49 31.28 4.56
CA CYS A 110 4.38 31.86 3.22
C CYS A 110 3.46 33.09 3.19
N GLY A 111 2.36 33.08 3.95
CA GLY A 111 1.44 34.22 4.07
C GLY A 111 2.10 35.42 4.77
N ALA A 112 2.89 35.17 5.81
CA ALA A 112 3.65 36.22 6.50
C ALA A 112 4.78 36.84 5.64
N LEU A 113 5.39 36.05 4.74
CA LEU A 113 6.46 36.51 3.84
C LEU A 113 5.94 37.25 2.58
N HIS A 114 4.63 37.34 2.39
CA HIS A 114 4.03 37.91 1.17
C HIS A 114 4.14 39.44 1.11
N GLU A 115 4.46 40.12 2.23
CA GLU A 115 4.63 41.58 2.27
C GLU A 115 5.96 42.12 1.71
N GLY A 116 6.93 41.27 1.32
CA GLY A 116 8.26 41.75 0.88
C GLY A 116 8.99 40.94 -0.21
N GLY A 117 8.34 39.94 -0.82
CA GLY A 117 9.01 39.01 -1.76
C GLY A 117 8.85 39.36 -3.25
N ASN A 118 9.92 39.25 -4.03
CA ASN A 118 9.91 39.37 -5.50
C ASN A 118 8.89 38.41 -6.18
N ASN A 119 8.14 38.90 -7.17
CA ASN A 119 6.97 38.23 -7.77
C ASN A 119 7.28 36.82 -8.34
N ALA A 120 8.47 36.64 -8.92
CA ALA A 120 8.93 35.35 -9.46
C ALA A 120 9.18 34.29 -8.35
N ASN A 121 9.73 34.70 -7.21
CA ASN A 121 9.97 33.82 -6.06
C ASN A 121 8.65 33.42 -5.39
N ASN A 122 7.66 34.32 -5.36
CA ASN A 122 6.32 34.04 -4.83
C ASN A 122 5.60 33.01 -5.71
N MET A 123 5.69 33.13 -7.03
CA MET A 123 5.10 32.15 -7.95
C MET A 123 5.73 30.75 -7.80
N ALA A 124 7.06 30.67 -7.62
CA ALA A 124 7.73 29.39 -7.36
C ALA A 124 7.29 28.74 -6.03
N LYS A 125 7.15 29.54 -4.96
CA LYS A 125 6.63 29.07 -3.65
C LYS A 125 5.18 28.59 -3.75
N ILE A 126 4.30 29.34 -4.42
CA ILE A 126 2.89 28.95 -4.63
C ILE A 126 2.81 27.61 -5.39
N ARG A 127 3.62 27.43 -6.45
CA ARG A 127 3.69 26.16 -7.18
C ARG A 127 4.17 25.00 -6.30
N ALA A 128 5.15 25.24 -5.43
CA ALA A 128 5.62 24.23 -4.48
C ALA A 128 4.54 23.86 -3.44
N ILE A 129 3.76 24.82 -2.94
CA ILE A 129 2.63 24.58 -2.03
C ILE A 129 1.52 23.79 -2.73
N GLU A 130 1.17 24.15 -3.96
CA GLU A 130 0.16 23.45 -4.78
C GLU A 130 0.57 21.98 -5.01
N TRP A 131 1.85 21.75 -5.29
CA TRP A 131 2.43 20.41 -5.42
C TRP A 131 2.29 19.63 -4.11
N GLN A 132 2.73 20.20 -2.98
CA GLN A 132 2.61 19.59 -1.64
C GLN A 132 1.15 19.23 -1.28
N LYS A 133 0.19 20.08 -1.63
CA LYS A 133 -1.26 19.85 -1.42
C LYS A 133 -1.76 18.63 -2.19
N ARG A 134 -1.36 18.47 -3.46
CA ARG A 134 -1.72 17.31 -4.29
C ARG A 134 -1.17 16.00 -3.72
N PHE A 135 0.05 16.00 -3.17
CA PHE A 135 0.63 14.84 -2.49
C PHE A 135 -0.11 14.50 -1.20
N THR A 136 -0.33 15.49 -0.34
CA THR A 136 -1.04 15.29 0.94
C THR A 136 -2.45 14.72 0.72
N LYS A 137 -3.19 15.23 -0.27
CA LYS A 137 -4.51 14.69 -0.66
C LYS A 137 -4.43 13.21 -1.04
N THR A 138 -3.34 12.78 -1.66
CA THR A 138 -3.13 11.38 -2.04
C THR A 138 -2.92 10.50 -0.81
N PHE A 139 -2.14 10.93 0.19
CA PHE A 139 -1.94 10.15 1.43
C PHE A 139 -3.19 10.05 2.29
N LEU A 140 -4.02 11.11 2.32
CA LEU A 140 -5.32 11.07 2.98
C LEU A 140 -6.27 10.08 2.30
N ILE A 141 -6.27 10.02 0.96
CA ILE A 141 -7.05 9.01 0.23
C ILE A 141 -6.50 7.60 0.51
N MET A 142 -5.18 7.40 0.52
CA MET A 142 -4.58 6.11 0.88
C MET A 142 -4.95 5.67 2.31
N LEU A 143 -4.95 6.60 3.27
CA LEU A 143 -5.41 6.34 4.65
C LEU A 143 -6.91 6.02 4.71
N ALA A 144 -7.75 6.76 3.99
CA ALA A 144 -9.19 6.50 3.96
C ALA A 144 -9.50 5.13 3.36
N LEU A 145 -8.86 4.77 2.24
CA LEU A 145 -8.99 3.44 1.64
C LEU A 145 -8.52 2.35 2.60
N TYR A 146 -7.40 2.57 3.29
CA TYR A 146 -6.91 1.65 4.31
C TYR A 146 -7.95 1.45 5.43
N VAL A 147 -8.50 2.53 5.98
CA VAL A 147 -9.52 2.45 7.03
C VAL A 147 -10.76 1.71 6.54
N CYS A 148 -11.30 2.07 5.37
CA CYS A 148 -12.48 1.41 4.80
C CYS A 148 -12.25 -0.08 4.53
N CYS A 149 -11.05 -0.49 4.14
CA CYS A 149 -10.74 -1.88 3.83
C CYS A 149 -10.38 -2.72 5.06
N PHE A 150 -9.72 -2.14 6.07
CA PHE A 150 -9.10 -2.90 7.17
C PHE A 150 -9.76 -2.70 8.53
N LEU A 151 -10.39 -1.56 8.79
CA LEU A 151 -11.07 -1.31 10.06
C LEU A 151 -12.31 -2.20 10.27
N PRO A 152 -13.17 -2.47 9.25
CA PRO A 152 -14.28 -3.41 9.40
C PRO A 152 -13.79 -4.80 9.82
N ILE A 153 -12.64 -5.25 9.30
CA ILE A 153 -12.06 -6.55 9.63
C ILE A 153 -11.63 -6.61 11.10
N LEU A 154 -10.92 -5.59 11.58
CA LEU A 154 -10.53 -5.49 12.99
C LEU A 154 -11.76 -5.53 13.90
N ILE A 155 -12.75 -4.68 13.61
CA ILE A 155 -13.98 -4.60 14.42
C ILE A 155 -14.69 -5.95 14.43
N LEU A 156 -14.87 -6.58 13.27
CA LEU A 156 -15.56 -7.87 13.17
C LEU A 156 -14.85 -8.96 13.96
N VAL A 157 -13.52 -9.02 13.94
CA VAL A 157 -12.74 -10.02 14.68
C VAL A 157 -12.87 -9.83 16.21
N TYR A 158 -12.73 -8.60 16.71
CA TYR A 158 -12.79 -8.32 18.15
C TYR A 158 -14.21 -8.38 18.71
N VAL A 159 -15.19 -7.81 18.00
CA VAL A 159 -16.62 -7.90 18.39
C VAL A 159 -17.08 -9.34 18.39
N PHE A 160 -16.65 -10.15 17.42
CA PHE A 160 -16.94 -11.57 17.38
C PHE A 160 -16.32 -12.35 18.55
N SER A 161 -15.03 -12.14 18.81
CA SER A 161 -14.33 -12.79 19.93
C SER A 161 -14.97 -12.42 21.26
N PHE A 162 -15.47 -11.19 21.40
CA PHE A 162 -16.19 -10.72 22.58
C PHE A 162 -17.60 -11.32 22.66
N CYS A 163 -18.40 -11.29 21.59
CA CYS A 163 -19.76 -11.81 21.56
C CYS A 163 -19.85 -13.33 21.77
N VAL A 164 -18.92 -14.11 21.20
CA VAL A 164 -18.87 -15.57 21.40
C VAL A 164 -18.48 -15.91 22.84
N TYR A 165 -17.59 -15.13 23.45
CA TYR A 165 -17.06 -15.40 24.79
C TYR A 165 -17.98 -14.89 25.91
N VAL A 166 -18.76 -13.84 25.66
CA VAL A 166 -19.58 -13.15 26.68
C VAL A 166 -21.08 -13.42 26.54
N ILE A 167 -21.61 -13.56 25.31
CA ILE A 167 -23.07 -13.50 25.06
C ILE A 167 -23.68 -14.88 24.71
N SER A 168 -22.87 -15.95 24.57
CA SER A 168 -23.35 -17.32 24.23
C SER A 168 -24.35 -17.35 23.06
N PHE A 169 -24.01 -16.68 21.97
CA PHE A 169 -24.87 -16.52 20.79
C PHE A 169 -24.92 -17.77 19.90
N CYS A 170 -26.02 -17.95 19.14
CA CYS A 170 -26.24 -19.14 18.29
C CYS A 170 -25.18 -19.30 17.19
N ILE A 171 -24.53 -20.48 17.16
CA ILE A 171 -23.39 -20.83 16.29
C ILE A 171 -23.73 -20.70 14.79
N ASN A 172 -24.98 -20.95 14.38
CA ASN A 172 -25.36 -21.07 12.97
C ASN A 172 -25.56 -19.72 12.26
N CYS A 173 -26.15 -18.73 12.94
CA CYS A 173 -26.25 -17.35 12.45
C CYS A 173 -24.87 -16.69 12.35
N THR A 174 -24.01 -17.06 13.29
CA THR A 174 -22.61 -16.63 13.38
C THR A 174 -21.78 -17.20 12.23
N TYR A 175 -22.02 -18.44 11.80
CA TYR A 175 -21.30 -19.06 10.68
C TYR A 175 -21.52 -18.35 9.33
N ALA A 176 -22.77 -18.11 8.92
CA ALA A 176 -23.06 -17.45 7.62
C ALA A 176 -22.44 -16.04 7.53
N PHE A 177 -22.49 -15.29 8.63
CA PHE A 177 -21.90 -13.96 8.72
C PHE A 177 -20.37 -14.00 8.69
N ILE A 178 -19.72 -14.98 9.34
CA ILE A 178 -18.26 -15.19 9.25
C ILE A 178 -17.85 -15.45 7.81
N HIS A 179 -18.58 -16.32 7.10
CA HIS A 179 -18.27 -16.66 5.71
C HIS A 179 -18.38 -15.44 4.81
N LEU A 180 -19.46 -14.66 4.95
CA LEU A 180 -19.64 -13.41 4.21
C LEU A 180 -18.55 -12.38 4.53
N ALA A 181 -18.22 -12.18 5.81
CA ALA A 181 -17.15 -11.28 6.24
C ALA A 181 -15.78 -11.71 5.69
N ARG A 182 -15.49 -13.01 5.69
CA ARG A 182 -14.25 -13.59 5.16
C ARG A 182 -14.16 -13.43 3.64
N ASP A 183 -15.26 -13.59 2.93
CA ASP A 183 -15.32 -13.48 1.47
C ASP A 183 -15.19 -12.00 1.04
N ILE A 184 -15.89 -11.09 1.73
CA ILE A 184 -15.73 -9.64 1.56
C ILE A 184 -14.30 -9.20 1.84
N ASN A 185 -13.71 -9.67 2.95
CA ASN A 185 -12.32 -9.39 3.32
C ASN A 185 -11.34 -9.89 2.25
N SER A 186 -11.51 -11.13 1.79
CA SER A 186 -10.67 -11.70 0.72
C SER A 186 -10.72 -10.87 -0.56
N ASN A 187 -11.88 -10.33 -0.91
CA ASN A 187 -12.05 -9.45 -2.06
C ASN A 187 -11.44 -8.05 -1.85
N LEU A 188 -11.56 -7.48 -0.66
CA LEU A 188 -10.95 -6.19 -0.30
C LEU A 188 -9.42 -6.25 -0.28
N ILE A 189 -8.82 -7.35 0.20
CA ILE A 189 -7.37 -7.54 0.17
C ILE A 189 -6.84 -7.61 -1.26
N LYS A 190 -7.53 -8.40 -2.11
CA LYS A 190 -7.21 -8.49 -3.55
C LYS A 190 -7.33 -7.13 -4.23
N ALA A 191 -8.34 -6.35 -3.86
CA ALA A 191 -8.51 -4.97 -4.34
C ALA A 191 -7.40 -4.02 -3.84
N ASN A 192 -6.96 -4.13 -2.57
CA ASN A 192 -5.89 -3.27 -2.03
C ASN A 192 -4.57 -3.42 -2.81
N SER A 193 -4.25 -4.64 -3.26
CA SER A 193 -3.07 -4.86 -4.11
C SER A 193 -3.26 -4.32 -5.52
N SER A 194 -4.46 -4.44 -6.10
CA SER A 194 -4.74 -3.95 -7.46
C SER A 194 -4.75 -2.42 -7.55
N VAL A 195 -5.21 -1.73 -6.50
CA VAL A 195 -5.29 -0.26 -6.43
C VAL A 195 -3.91 0.41 -6.47
N ASN A 196 -2.84 -0.28 -6.02
CA ASN A 196 -1.49 0.27 -5.95
C ASN A 196 -1.00 0.80 -7.33
N PRO A 197 -0.92 0.00 -8.42
CA PRO A 197 -0.62 0.50 -9.76
C PRO A 197 -1.51 1.65 -10.24
N PHE A 198 -2.81 1.63 -9.96
CA PHE A 198 -3.75 2.68 -10.41
C PHE A 198 -3.50 4.01 -9.70
N VAL A 199 -3.28 4.00 -8.39
CA VAL A 199 -3.00 5.22 -7.63
C VAL A 199 -1.67 5.83 -8.08
N PHE A 200 -0.64 5.02 -8.33
CA PHE A 200 0.65 5.51 -8.81
C PHE A 200 0.60 6.01 -10.25
N THR A 201 -0.04 5.30 -11.17
CA THR A 201 -0.19 5.74 -12.57
C THR A 201 -1.07 6.99 -12.70
N TRP A 202 -2.08 7.15 -11.84
CA TRP A 202 -2.94 8.35 -11.84
C TRP A 202 -2.24 9.57 -11.23
N ARG A 203 -1.41 9.38 -10.18
CA ARG A 203 -0.83 10.49 -9.40
C ARG A 203 0.62 10.83 -9.77
N LEU A 204 1.43 9.86 -10.18
CA LEU A 204 2.83 10.08 -10.56
C LEU A 204 2.94 10.20 -12.08
N GLU A 205 3.07 11.42 -12.56
CA GLU A 205 3.13 11.70 -14.00
C GLU A 205 4.27 10.96 -14.74
N ARG A 206 5.41 10.76 -14.06
CA ARG A 206 6.55 9.97 -14.58
C ARG A 206 6.19 8.50 -14.76
N PHE A 207 5.45 7.93 -13.80
CA PHE A 207 5.01 6.54 -13.83
C PHE A 207 3.91 6.35 -14.87
N ARG A 208 2.99 7.32 -15.00
CA ARG A 208 2.00 7.36 -16.09
C ARG A 208 2.65 7.31 -17.47
N LYS A 209 3.66 8.16 -17.71
CA LYS A 209 4.38 8.23 -18.99
C LYS A 209 5.08 6.91 -19.31
N ALA A 210 5.75 6.29 -18.32
CA ALA A 210 6.37 4.98 -18.49
C ALA A 210 5.33 3.87 -18.75
N PHE A 211 4.22 3.86 -18.01
CA PHE A 211 3.14 2.87 -18.16
C PHE A 211 2.44 2.97 -19.52
N VAL A 212 2.14 4.20 -19.97
CA VAL A 212 1.62 4.43 -21.33
C VAL A 212 2.63 3.96 -22.37
N LYS A 213 3.93 4.21 -22.19
CA LYS A 213 4.97 3.74 -23.11
C LYS A 213 5.02 2.21 -23.21
N ILE A 214 4.90 1.50 -22.08
CA ILE A 214 4.83 0.03 -22.03
C ILE A 214 3.57 -0.49 -22.74
N LEU A 215 2.40 0.10 -22.51
CA LEU A 215 1.16 -0.28 -23.19
C LEU A 215 1.17 0.07 -24.70
N SER A 216 1.88 1.13 -25.08
CA SER A 216 2.06 1.57 -26.48
C SER A 216 3.05 0.69 -27.24
N CYS A 217 3.88 -0.10 -26.55
CA CYS A 217 4.88 -0.99 -27.16
C CYS A 217 4.29 -2.21 -27.90
N LYS A 218 2.97 -2.30 -28.09
CA LYS A 218 2.41 -3.21 -29.12
C LYS A 218 2.81 -2.80 -30.55
N ARG A 219 3.35 -1.59 -30.78
CA ARG A 219 3.83 -1.15 -32.11
C ARG A 219 5.33 -1.34 -32.37
N LEU A 220 6.15 -1.66 -31.35
CA LEU A 220 7.61 -1.77 -31.54
C LEU A 220 8.09 -3.19 -31.85
N ILE A 221 7.35 -4.23 -31.41
CA ILE A 221 7.72 -5.63 -31.69
C ILE A 221 7.45 -6.01 -33.16
N GLN A 222 6.53 -5.31 -33.84
CA GLN A 222 6.20 -5.60 -35.24
C GLN A 222 7.21 -5.00 -36.25
N ARG A 223 8.19 -4.22 -35.78
CA ARG A 223 9.22 -3.59 -36.64
C ARG A 223 10.57 -4.33 -36.66
N GLU A 224 10.78 -5.30 -35.76
CA GLU A 224 12.03 -6.09 -35.72
C GLU A 224 11.94 -7.42 -36.50
N THR A 225 10.78 -7.79 -37.06
CA THR A 225 10.61 -9.05 -37.80
C THR A 225 10.66 -8.92 -39.33
N MET A 226 11.21 -7.84 -39.90
CA MET A 226 11.55 -7.80 -41.33
C MET A 226 13.07 -7.72 -41.51
N PRO A 227 13.73 -8.83 -41.93
CA PRO A 227 15.14 -8.80 -42.30
C PRO A 227 15.36 -7.92 -43.53
N SER A 228 16.46 -7.17 -43.52
CA SER A 228 17.01 -6.52 -44.71
C SER A 228 17.29 -7.56 -45.79
N THR A 229 16.56 -7.48 -46.91
CA THR A 229 17.03 -7.92 -48.22
C THR A 229 16.65 -6.85 -49.23
N ALA A 230 17.51 -5.84 -49.36
CA ALA A 230 17.59 -5.04 -50.59
C ALA A 230 18.79 -5.59 -51.36
N VAL A 231 18.50 -6.28 -52.46
CA VAL A 231 19.41 -6.48 -53.60
C VAL A 231 19.12 -5.35 -54.58
#